data_AF-A0A0G0CY62-F1
#
_entry.id   AF-A0A0G0CY62-F1
#
_cell.length_a   1.000
_cell.length_b   1.000
_cell.length_c   1.000
_cell.angle_alpha   90.00
_cell.angle_beta   90.00
_cell.angle_gamma   90.00
#
_symmetry.space_group_name_H-M   'P 1'
#
loop_
_entity.id
_entity.type
_entity.pdbx_description
1 polymer ?
#
loop_
_entity_poly.entity_id
_entity_poly.type
_entity_poly.pdbx_seq_one_letter_code
_entity_poly.pdbx_strand_id
1 'polypeptide(L)'
;HQHSKIAKVDEIIERLKNGENMALVTDAGTPGISDPGNMLVEQVVGEEISVVPIPGASAIGALISVAGIDMQKFVFLGFPPHKKGRQTFFKEAIEFKYPVMYYDSPHRLLKNLELLKELGYAKDIIVGRELTKMFEEVVRGSIDEMTEYFSRKEKIKGELVVILS
;
A
#
# COMPACT_ATOMS: atom_id res chain seq x y z
N HIS A 1 -0.09 0.11 -17.31
CA HIS A 1 -0.66 -1.02 -16.54
C HIS A 1 0.34 -2.16 -16.46
N GLN A 2 0.19 -3.06 -15.49
CA GLN A 2 1.16 -4.11 -15.14
C GLN A 2 1.44 -5.14 -16.26
N HIS A 3 0.69 -5.09 -17.36
CA HIS A 3 0.88 -5.88 -18.58
C HIS A 3 1.42 -5.05 -19.77
N SER A 4 1.94 -3.85 -19.54
CA SER A 4 2.64 -3.10 -20.59
C SER A 4 3.81 -3.94 -21.09
N LYS A 5 3.75 -4.34 -22.37
CA LYS A 5 4.77 -5.18 -23.02
C LYS A 5 6.13 -4.47 -23.02
N ILE A 6 7.22 -5.23 -22.95
CA ILE A 6 8.61 -4.74 -23.05
C ILE A 6 8.79 -3.75 -24.21
N ALA A 7 8.18 -4.03 -25.36
CA ALA A 7 8.21 -3.16 -26.54
C ALA A 7 7.73 -1.71 -26.27
N LYS A 8 6.84 -1.48 -25.30
CA LYS A 8 6.41 -0.12 -24.92
C LYS A 8 7.45 0.61 -24.08
N VAL A 9 8.27 -0.11 -23.33
CA VAL A 9 9.34 0.47 -22.52
C VAL A 9 10.45 0.99 -23.44
N ASP A 10 10.86 0.18 -24.42
CA ASP A 10 11.87 0.57 -25.41
C ASP A 10 11.44 1.83 -26.20
N GLU A 11 10.18 1.87 -26.65
CA GLU A 11 9.61 3.04 -27.33
C GLU A 11 9.67 4.31 -26.46
N ILE A 12 9.34 4.19 -25.16
CA ILE A 12 9.41 5.31 -24.22
C ILE A 12 10.85 5.80 -24.08
N ILE A 13 11.81 4.88 -23.94
CA ILE A 13 13.23 5.20 -23.78
C ILE A 13 13.76 5.91 -25.04
N GLU A 14 13.45 5.43 -26.24
CA GLU A 14 13.88 6.08 -27.48
C GLU A 14 13.36 7.51 -27.59
N ARG A 15 12.08 7.74 -27.25
CA ARG A 15 11.48 9.07 -27.26
C ARG A 15 12.12 10.01 -26.24
N LEU A 16 12.40 9.52 -25.04
CA LEU A 16 13.15 10.27 -24.02
C LEU A 16 14.56 10.63 -24.50
N LYS A 17 15.29 9.69 -25.14
CA LYS A 17 16.61 9.95 -25.74
C LYS A 17 16.56 10.98 -26.87
N ASN A 18 15.45 11.05 -27.59
CA ASN A 18 15.21 12.07 -28.62
C ASN A 18 14.82 13.45 -28.04
N GLY A 19 14.86 13.63 -26.72
CA GLY A 19 14.63 14.90 -26.04
C GLY A 19 13.17 15.19 -25.67
N GLU A 20 12.27 14.21 -25.79
CA GLU A 20 10.91 14.37 -25.29
C GLU A 20 10.87 14.37 -23.76
N ASN A 21 9.94 15.15 -23.19
CA ASN A 21 9.64 15.12 -21.76
C ASN A 21 8.35 14.34 -21.52
N MET A 22 8.36 13.46 -20.52
CA MET A 22 7.19 12.63 -20.17
C MET A 22 6.88 12.70 -18.68
N ALA A 23 5.60 12.57 -18.34
CA ALA A 23 5.13 12.44 -16.98
C ALA A 23 4.61 11.02 -16.74
N LEU A 24 5.10 10.36 -15.68
CA LEU A 24 4.55 9.10 -15.20
C LEU A 24 3.45 9.41 -14.18
N VAL A 25 2.24 8.90 -14.43
CA VAL A 25 1.11 9.01 -13.51
C VAL A 25 0.54 7.64 -13.19
N THR A 26 -0.13 7.55 -12.05
CA THR A 26 -0.86 6.36 -11.58
C THR A 26 -2.31 6.74 -11.34
N ASP A 27 -3.20 5.75 -11.23
CA ASP A 27 -4.63 6.01 -11.04
C ASP A 27 -4.90 6.76 -9.72
N ALA A 28 -4.07 6.53 -8.69
CA ALA A 28 -4.14 7.23 -7.42
C ALA A 28 -2.80 7.27 -6.67
N GLY A 29 -2.49 8.42 -6.08
CA GLY A 29 -1.35 8.59 -5.18
C GLY A 29 -0.01 8.82 -5.90
N THR A 30 1.06 8.31 -5.31
CA THR A 30 2.44 8.47 -5.81
C THR A 30 2.80 7.29 -6.73
N PRO A 31 3.15 7.52 -8.00
CA PRO A 31 3.58 6.46 -8.91
C PRO A 31 4.73 5.63 -8.33
N GLY A 32 4.69 4.31 -8.55
CA GLY A 32 5.69 3.38 -8.04
C GLY A 32 5.37 2.79 -6.67
N ILE A 33 4.38 3.32 -5.93
CA ILE A 33 3.95 2.72 -4.66
C ILE A 33 2.86 1.68 -4.92
N SER A 34 3.24 0.40 -4.90
CA SER A 34 2.35 -0.74 -5.19
C SER A 34 1.68 -0.71 -6.58
N ASP A 35 2.36 -0.11 -7.56
CA ASP A 35 1.97 -0.08 -8.96
C ASP A 35 3.20 -0.41 -9.85
N PRO A 36 3.05 -0.58 -11.18
CA PRO A 36 4.16 -1.01 -12.04
C PRO A 36 5.19 0.09 -12.37
N GLY A 37 5.03 1.31 -11.84
CA GLY A 37 5.86 2.47 -12.20
C GLY A 37 7.35 2.27 -11.98
N ASN A 38 7.73 1.54 -10.92
CA ASN A 38 9.14 1.28 -10.59
C ASN A 38 9.89 0.53 -11.69
N MET A 39 9.23 -0.38 -12.42
CA MET A 39 9.87 -1.12 -13.49
C MET A 39 10.28 -0.22 -14.65
N LEU A 40 9.46 0.78 -14.99
CA LEU A 40 9.81 1.76 -16.02
C LEU A 40 10.94 2.68 -15.52
N VAL A 41 10.82 3.18 -14.29
CA VAL A 41 11.82 4.07 -13.69
C VAL A 41 13.19 3.38 -13.61
N GLU A 42 13.24 2.10 -13.26
CA GLU A 42 14.48 1.31 -13.24
C GLU A 42 15.18 1.30 -14.61
N GLN A 43 14.44 1.06 -15.70
CA GLN A 43 15.00 1.05 -17.05
C GLN A 43 15.46 2.45 -17.49
N VAL A 44 14.67 3.49 -17.20
CA VAL A 44 15.01 4.88 -17.53
C VAL A 44 16.26 5.34 -16.80
N VAL A 45 16.41 4.99 -15.51
CA VAL A 45 17.62 5.28 -14.73
C VAL A 45 18.83 4.52 -15.26
N GLY A 46 18.64 3.27 -15.71
CA GLY A 46 19.71 2.48 -16.33
C GLY A 46 20.27 3.08 -17.62
N GLU A 47 19.49 3.92 -18.29
CA GLU A 47 19.87 4.67 -19.50
C GLU A 47 20.42 6.07 -19.19
N GLU A 48 20.70 6.37 -17.91
CA GLU A 48 21.22 7.66 -17.42
C GLU A 48 20.30 8.86 -17.73
N ILE A 49 19.01 8.60 -17.96
CA ILE A 49 18.01 9.64 -18.21
C ILE A 49 17.54 10.22 -16.87
N SER A 50 17.42 11.55 -16.80
CA SER A 50 16.99 12.25 -15.58
C SER A 50 15.55 11.90 -15.21
N VAL A 51 15.32 11.51 -13.96
CA VAL A 51 14.00 11.29 -13.36
C VAL A 51 13.81 12.28 -12.21
N VAL A 52 12.76 13.10 -12.29
CA VAL A 52 12.48 14.16 -11.31
C VAL A 52 11.20 13.82 -10.54
N PRO A 53 11.28 13.55 -9.22
CA PRO A 53 10.09 13.26 -8.42
C PRO A 53 9.29 14.53 -8.12
N ILE A 54 7.96 14.43 -8.14
CA ILE A 54 7.05 15.49 -7.71
C ILE A 54 6.38 15.05 -6.40
N PRO A 55 6.51 15.81 -5.29
CA PRO A 55 5.81 15.48 -4.05
C PRO A 55 4.30 15.54 -4.27
N GLY A 56 3.55 14.67 -3.60
CA GLY A 56 2.11 14.59 -3.81
C GLY A 56 1.39 13.67 -2.84
N ALA A 57 0.14 13.35 -3.17
CA ALA A 57 -0.72 12.52 -2.34
C ALA A 57 -0.15 11.10 -2.16
N SER A 58 -0.23 10.60 -0.93
CA SER A 58 0.14 9.24 -0.55
C SER A 58 -0.77 8.76 0.57
N ALA A 59 -1.48 7.65 0.34
CA ALA A 59 -2.37 7.07 1.35
C ALA A 59 -1.59 6.59 2.59
N ILE A 60 -0.34 6.15 2.40
CA ILE A 60 0.60 5.82 3.48
C ILE A 60 0.90 7.07 4.31
N GLY A 61 1.33 8.15 3.66
CA GLY A 61 1.65 9.42 4.33
C GLY A 61 0.44 10.02 5.04
N ALA A 62 -0.75 9.91 4.43
CA ALA A 62 -2.00 10.36 5.01
C ALA A 62 -2.36 9.58 6.29
N LEU A 63 -2.22 8.25 6.30
CA LEU A 63 -2.50 7.49 7.52
C LEU A 63 -1.44 7.70 8.61
N ILE A 64 -0.16 7.81 8.24
CA ILE A 64 0.94 8.10 9.17
C ILE A 64 0.68 9.41 9.92
N SER A 65 0.25 10.47 9.23
CA SER A 65 0.07 11.80 9.82
C SER A 65 -0.99 11.84 10.93
N VAL A 66 -1.90 10.86 10.95
CA VAL A 66 -2.97 10.72 11.94
C VAL A 66 -2.91 9.41 12.73
N ALA A 67 -1.82 8.64 12.62
CA ALA A 67 -1.72 7.31 13.24
C ALA A 67 -1.85 7.36 14.77
N GLY A 68 -1.22 8.36 15.40
CA GLY A 68 -1.21 8.51 16.86
C GLY A 68 -0.20 7.60 17.58
N ILE A 69 0.74 7.00 16.83
CA ILE A 69 1.85 6.19 17.35
C ILE A 69 3.17 6.68 16.73
N ASP A 70 4.31 6.23 17.26
CA ASP A 70 5.62 6.54 16.68
C ASP A 70 5.82 5.84 15.33
N MET A 71 5.82 6.65 14.26
CA MET A 71 6.03 6.22 12.88
C MET A 71 7.37 6.69 12.30
N GLN A 72 8.35 7.07 13.14
CA GLN A 72 9.70 7.46 12.67
C GLN A 72 10.39 6.34 11.89
N LYS A 73 10.06 5.08 12.22
CA LYS A 73 10.50 3.89 11.49
C LYS A 73 9.28 3.03 11.27
N PHE A 74 9.08 2.59 10.04
CA PHE A 74 8.01 1.67 9.68
C PHE A 74 8.45 0.82 8.49
N VAL A 75 7.74 -0.26 8.25
CA VAL A 75 7.93 -1.13 7.09
C VAL A 75 6.67 -1.09 6.25
N PHE A 76 6.78 -0.91 4.94
CA PHE A 76 5.64 -1.00 4.03
C PHE A 76 5.73 -2.28 3.19
N LEU A 77 4.69 -3.12 3.23
CA LEU A 77 4.68 -4.43 2.57
C LEU A 77 3.80 -4.51 1.31
N GLY A 78 3.17 -3.42 0.89
CA GLY A 78 2.27 -3.44 -0.28
C GLY A 78 0.97 -4.19 0.03
N PHE A 79 0.56 -5.12 -0.85
CA PHE A 79 -0.68 -5.88 -0.70
C PHE A 79 -0.45 -7.33 -0.29
N PRO A 80 -1.24 -7.88 0.66
CA PRO A 80 -1.24 -9.31 0.94
C PRO A 80 -1.64 -10.12 -0.31
N PRO A 81 -0.90 -11.20 -0.65
CA PRO A 81 -1.26 -12.07 -1.76
C PRO A 81 -2.70 -12.58 -1.66
N HIS A 82 -3.38 -12.71 -2.80
CA HIS A 82 -4.79 -13.14 -2.83
C HIS A 82 -5.01 -14.59 -2.35
N LYS A 83 -4.02 -15.47 -2.56
CA LYS A 83 -4.10 -16.91 -2.26
C LYS A 83 -2.80 -17.41 -1.62
N LYS A 84 -1.97 -18.13 -2.39
CA LYS A 84 -0.69 -18.67 -1.94
C LYS A 84 0.24 -17.52 -1.52
N GLY A 85 0.91 -17.69 -0.38
CA GLY A 85 1.82 -16.68 0.19
C GLY A 85 1.18 -15.73 1.21
N ARG A 86 -0.16 -15.68 1.32
CA ARG A 86 -0.83 -14.79 2.28
C ARG A 86 -0.45 -15.04 3.74
N GLN A 87 -0.37 -16.31 4.14
CA GLN A 87 0.05 -16.66 5.50
C GLN A 87 1.53 -16.30 5.75
N THR A 88 2.40 -16.51 4.76
CA THR A 88 3.81 -16.10 4.85
C THR A 88 3.94 -14.59 4.99
N PHE A 89 3.18 -13.83 4.21
CA PHE A 89 3.12 -12.36 4.31
C PHE A 89 2.80 -11.89 5.74
N PHE A 90 1.75 -12.44 6.37
CA PHE A 90 1.37 -12.02 7.72
C PHE A 90 2.31 -12.57 8.80
N LYS A 91 2.91 -13.75 8.61
CA LYS A 91 3.98 -14.22 9.49
C LYS A 91 5.18 -13.27 9.46
N GLU A 92 5.59 -12.81 8.29
CA GLU A 92 6.65 -11.81 8.16
C GLU A 92 6.24 -10.48 8.81
N ALA A 93 5.01 -10.03 8.55
CA ALA A 93 4.51 -8.75 9.06
C ALA A 93 4.56 -8.65 10.59
N ILE A 94 4.27 -9.72 11.33
CA ILE A 94 4.24 -9.69 12.80
C ILE A 94 5.62 -9.82 13.45
N GLU A 95 6.65 -10.22 12.71
CA GLU A 95 8.02 -10.39 13.22
C GLU A 95 8.83 -9.08 13.18
N PHE A 96 8.35 -8.06 12.47
CA PHE A 96 9.03 -6.78 12.42
C PHE A 96 9.01 -6.04 13.76
N LYS A 97 10.15 -5.46 14.11
CA LYS A 97 10.31 -4.61 15.31
C LYS A 97 9.54 -3.29 15.22
N TYR A 98 9.33 -2.77 14.02
CA TYR A 98 8.71 -1.48 13.76
C TYR A 98 7.29 -1.66 13.22
N PRO A 99 6.43 -0.64 13.34
CA PRO A 99 5.10 -0.69 12.76
C PRO A 99 5.11 -1.10 11.29
N VAL A 100 4.18 -1.97 10.91
CA VAL A 100 4.05 -2.47 9.55
C VAL A 100 2.81 -1.89 8.90
N MET A 101 3.00 -1.29 7.73
CA MET A 101 1.93 -0.76 6.90
C MET A 101 1.71 -1.65 5.68
N TYR A 102 0.45 -1.83 5.32
CA TYR A 102 0.08 -2.50 4.07
C TYR A 102 -1.28 -1.99 3.56
N TYR A 103 -1.52 -2.19 2.27
CA TYR A 103 -2.82 -1.97 1.66
C TYR A 103 -3.66 -3.24 1.74
N ASP A 104 -4.95 -3.10 2.03
CA ASP A 104 -5.87 -4.25 2.09
C ASP A 104 -7.06 -4.09 1.15
N SER A 105 -7.61 -5.24 0.75
CA SER A 105 -8.87 -5.30 0.03
C SER A 105 -10.03 -5.29 1.04
N PRO A 106 -11.08 -4.49 0.82
CA PRO A 106 -12.27 -4.50 1.67
C PRO A 106 -12.95 -5.88 1.71
N HIS A 107 -12.77 -6.70 0.67
CA HIS A 107 -13.31 -8.06 0.60
C HIS A 107 -12.53 -9.08 1.44
N ARG A 108 -11.32 -8.73 1.90
CA ARG A 108 -10.41 -9.63 2.61
C ARG A 108 -10.06 -9.16 4.01
N LEU A 109 -10.35 -7.91 4.38
CA LEU A 109 -10.01 -7.35 5.69
C LEU A 109 -10.34 -8.29 6.85
N LEU A 110 -11.60 -8.73 6.98
CA LEU A 110 -12.00 -9.64 8.07
C LEU A 110 -11.24 -10.98 8.05
N LYS A 111 -10.96 -11.53 6.86
CA LYS A 111 -10.17 -12.77 6.73
C LYS A 111 -8.70 -12.57 7.10
N ASN A 112 -8.19 -11.36 6.93
CA ASN A 112 -6.80 -11.03 7.27
C ASN A 112 -6.68 -10.72 8.77
N LEU A 113 -7.67 -10.05 9.37
CA LEU A 113 -7.77 -9.88 10.82
C LEU A 113 -7.87 -11.24 11.53
N GLU A 114 -8.70 -12.16 11.05
CA GLU A 114 -8.76 -13.51 11.64
C GLU A 114 -7.42 -14.24 11.53
N LEU A 115 -6.75 -14.14 10.38
CA LEU A 115 -5.42 -14.75 10.21
C LEU A 115 -4.37 -14.14 11.14
N LEU A 116 -4.37 -12.82 11.33
CA LEU A 116 -3.49 -12.16 12.30
C LEU A 116 -3.77 -12.64 13.73
N LYS A 117 -5.04 -12.89 14.06
CA LYS A 117 -5.47 -13.43 15.36
C LYS A 117 -4.99 -14.86 15.55
N GLU A 118 -5.15 -15.71 14.54
CA GLU A 118 -4.60 -17.07 14.52
C GLU A 118 -3.08 -17.11 14.68
N LEU A 119 -2.37 -16.10 14.15
CA LEU A 119 -0.93 -15.94 14.30
C LEU A 119 -0.51 -15.32 15.64
N GLY A 120 -1.46 -14.98 16.51
CA GLY A 120 -1.18 -14.46 17.86
C GLY A 120 -0.76 -13.00 17.88
N TYR A 121 -1.12 -12.20 16.86
CA TYR A 121 -0.85 -10.77 16.88
C TYR A 121 -1.65 -10.10 18.02
N ALA A 122 -0.94 -9.48 18.96
CA ALA A 122 -1.50 -9.03 20.24
C ALA A 122 -1.47 -7.50 20.45
N LYS A 123 -0.91 -6.74 19.49
CA LYS A 123 -0.87 -5.28 19.58
C LYS A 123 -2.05 -4.65 18.83
N ASP A 124 -2.12 -3.33 18.87
CA ASP A 124 -3.17 -2.58 18.20
C ASP A 124 -3.00 -2.60 16.67
N ILE A 125 -4.13 -2.40 16.01
CA ILE A 125 -4.25 -2.24 14.57
C ILE A 125 -4.92 -0.89 14.30
N ILE A 126 -4.42 -0.19 13.29
CA ILE A 126 -5.00 1.07 12.81
C ILE A 126 -5.47 0.83 11.37
N VAL A 127 -6.72 1.14 11.06
CA VAL A 127 -7.27 1.04 9.70
C VAL A 127 -7.74 2.40 9.25
N GLY A 128 -7.10 2.94 8.22
CA GLY A 128 -7.59 4.07 7.44
C GLY A 128 -8.43 3.58 6.28
N ARG A 129 -9.70 3.98 6.22
CA ARG A 129 -10.64 3.65 5.14
C ARG A 129 -11.05 4.92 4.41
N GLU A 130 -11.02 4.87 3.08
CA GLU A 130 -11.49 5.96 2.21
C GLU A 130 -10.84 7.31 2.58
N LEU A 131 -9.54 7.30 2.86
CA LEU A 131 -8.79 8.51 3.23
C LEU A 131 -8.98 9.61 2.17
N THR A 132 -9.19 10.84 2.63
CA THR A 132 -9.50 12.07 1.91
C THR A 132 -10.88 12.14 1.24
N LYS A 133 -11.74 11.12 1.41
CA LYS A 133 -13.06 11.03 0.77
C LYS A 133 -14.20 11.30 1.75
N MET A 134 -15.43 11.39 1.23
CA MET A 134 -16.64 11.67 2.02
C MET A 134 -16.89 10.67 3.16
N PHE A 135 -16.48 9.41 2.98
CA PHE A 135 -16.64 8.35 3.97
C PHE A 135 -15.33 7.98 4.67
N GLU A 136 -14.42 8.95 4.78
CA GLU A 136 -13.15 8.79 5.50
C GLU A 136 -13.39 8.31 6.92
N GLU A 137 -12.56 7.36 7.34
CA GLU A 137 -12.66 6.74 8.64
C GLU A 137 -11.29 6.23 9.09
N VAL A 138 -10.89 6.54 10.32
CA VAL A 138 -9.67 5.98 10.94
C VAL A 138 -10.03 5.31 12.25
N VAL A 139 -9.97 3.98 12.26
CA VAL A 139 -10.33 3.13 13.40
C VAL A 139 -9.08 2.53 14.02
N ARG A 140 -9.04 2.43 15.35
CA ARG A 140 -7.90 1.92 16.13
C ARG A 140 -8.41 1.01 17.22
N GLY A 141 -7.68 -0.06 17.50
CA GLY A 141 -7.95 -0.94 18.63
C GLY A 141 -7.25 -2.28 18.50
N SER A 142 -7.50 -3.14 19.48
CA SER A 142 -7.04 -4.52 19.48
C SER A 142 -7.65 -5.31 18.31
N ILE A 143 -7.05 -6.45 17.98
CA ILE A 143 -7.53 -7.30 16.89
C ILE A 143 -9.00 -7.74 17.07
N ASP A 144 -9.44 -7.95 18.31
CA ASP A 144 -10.81 -8.34 18.64
C ASP A 144 -11.78 -7.16 18.42
N GLU A 145 -11.45 -5.97 18.92
CA GLU A 145 -12.25 -4.75 18.72
C GLU A 145 -12.38 -4.43 17.23
N MET A 146 -11.28 -4.56 16.47
CA MET A 146 -11.28 -4.30 15.04
C MET A 146 -12.12 -5.32 14.28
N THR A 147 -12.03 -6.61 14.62
CA THR A 147 -12.84 -7.67 14.02
C THR A 147 -14.32 -7.44 14.31
N GLU A 148 -14.67 -7.12 15.55
CA GLU A 148 -16.04 -6.79 15.94
C GLU A 148 -16.55 -5.56 15.19
N TYR A 149 -15.78 -4.48 15.17
CA TYR A 149 -16.13 -3.22 14.50
C TYR A 149 -16.46 -3.42 13.02
N PHE A 150 -15.59 -4.13 12.29
CA PHE A 150 -15.76 -4.33 10.85
C PHE A 150 -16.80 -5.42 10.51
N SER A 151 -17.05 -6.39 11.40
CA SER A 151 -18.08 -7.42 11.19
C SER A 151 -19.51 -6.89 11.30
N ARG A 152 -19.71 -5.80 12.08
CA ARG A 152 -21.00 -5.11 12.19
C ARG A 152 -21.38 -4.31 10.94
N LYS A 153 -20.43 -4.05 10.02
CA LYS A 153 -20.72 -3.35 8.76
C LYS A 153 -21.32 -4.34 7.75
N GLU A 154 -22.48 -4.01 7.19
CA GLU A 154 -23.13 -4.83 6.16
C GLU A 154 -22.21 -5.10 4.96
N LYS A 155 -21.44 -4.08 4.56
CA LYS A 155 -20.41 -4.22 3.53
C LYS A 155 -19.27 -3.24 3.75
N ILE A 156 -18.05 -3.77 3.86
CA ILE A 156 -16.82 -2.99 3.80
C ILE A 156 -16.59 -2.64 2.33
N LYS A 157 -16.44 -1.34 2.03
CA LYS A 157 -16.19 -0.81 0.69
C LYS A 157 -15.06 0.22 0.76
N GLY A 158 -14.50 0.48 -0.40
CA GLY A 158 -13.47 1.50 -0.59
C GLY A 158 -12.06 0.95 -0.44
N GLU A 159 -11.13 1.87 -0.29
CA GLU A 159 -9.71 1.61 -0.14
C GLU A 159 -9.32 1.56 1.34
N LEU A 160 -8.37 0.68 1.67
CA LEU A 160 -7.91 0.46 3.03
C LEU A 160 -6.38 0.54 3.10
N VAL A 161 -5.89 1.28 4.08
CA VAL A 161 -4.51 1.24 4.55
C VAL A 161 -4.53 0.77 5.99
N VAL A 162 -3.67 -0.20 6.32
CA VAL A 162 -3.62 -0.83 7.65
C VAL A 162 -2.24 -0.65 8.25
N ILE A 163 -2.19 -0.36 9.55
CA ILE A 163 -0.98 -0.36 10.37
C ILE A 163 -1.10 -1.47 11.43
N LEU A 164 -0.08 -2.29 11.54
CA LEU A 164 0.21 -3.13 12.69
C LEU A 164 1.24 -2.38 13.55
N SER A 165 0.91 -1.97 14.78
CA SER A 165 1.78 -1.21 15.69
C SER A 165 3.04 -1.96 16.19
#